data_AF-A0A355V4Q7-F1
#
_entry.id   AF-A0A355V4Q7-F1
#
_cell.length_a   1.000
_cell.length_b   1.000
_cell.length_c   1.000
_cell.angle_alpha   90.00
_cell.angle_beta   90.00
_cell.angle_gamma   90.00
#
_symmetry.space_group_name_H-M   'P 1'
#
loop_
_entity.id
_entity.type
_entity.pdbx_description
1 polymer ?
#
loop_
_entity_poly.entity_id
_entity_poly.type
_entity_poly.pdbx_seq_one_letter_code
_entity_poly.pdbx_strand_id
1 'polypeptide(L)'
;MEQKQLKQFTFYELYAELMDVLNDEERGKLLRRMCEYMFVGGEQTELSDKKLIFLWGNIEDYLNADKEAQASGKSVRANRNMRHFTFYRNFYEAVELMEDKQAGQYIKAVYNYALNNAEPSKLVSPVDLYYTLAKRKLALSKVRSSIGKKGGNTQRLPVTVEQVNAIQPRGLSSIGIEGFLKNNPQVKNDIYKSSMHLTEGIDWTALDEELSVSKYCDCKSLYQILTHYTEIVRHNW
;
A
#
# COMPACT_ATOMS: atom_id res chain seq x y z
N MET A 1 19.29 -13.32 -13.44
CA MET A 1 18.36 -12.37 -12.80
C MET A 1 17.76 -13.06 -11.60
N GLU A 2 18.03 -12.58 -10.38
CA GLU A 2 17.31 -13.05 -9.18
C GLU A 2 15.82 -12.75 -9.35
N GLN A 3 14.99 -13.79 -9.34
CA GLN A 3 13.54 -13.59 -9.26
C GLN A 3 13.24 -12.94 -7.91
N LYS A 4 12.79 -11.68 -7.95
CA LYS A 4 12.42 -10.94 -6.75
C LYS A 4 11.26 -11.66 -6.06
N GLN A 5 11.53 -12.25 -4.92
CA GLN A 5 10.54 -13.02 -4.19
C GLN A 5 9.34 -12.14 -3.79
N LEU A 6 8.14 -12.56 -4.15
CA LEU A 6 6.92 -11.86 -3.78
C LEU A 6 6.74 -11.88 -2.26
N LYS A 7 6.33 -10.74 -1.69
CA LYS A 7 6.11 -10.61 -0.24
C LYS A 7 4.62 -10.72 0.15
N GLN A 8 3.74 -10.52 -0.82
CA GLN A 8 2.29 -10.54 -0.64
C GLN A 8 1.57 -10.71 -1.97
N PHE A 9 0.28 -11.03 -1.93
CA PHE A 9 -0.64 -10.95 -3.07
C PHE A 9 -2.05 -10.52 -2.63
N THR A 10 -2.90 -10.22 -3.59
CA THR A 10 -4.31 -9.85 -3.35
C THR A 10 -5.16 -11.11 -3.25
N PHE A 11 -5.74 -11.34 -2.08
CA PHE A 11 -6.71 -12.42 -1.88
C PHE A 11 -8.11 -11.87 -2.10
N TYR A 12 -8.75 -12.28 -3.19
CA TYR A 12 -10.10 -11.87 -3.55
C TYR A 12 -11.16 -12.73 -2.86
N GLU A 13 -12.33 -12.15 -2.65
CA GLU A 13 -13.53 -12.84 -2.19
C GLU A 13 -13.89 -14.06 -3.05
N LEU A 14 -13.68 -13.98 -4.37
CA LEU A 14 -13.85 -15.11 -5.29
C LEU A 14 -13.11 -16.36 -4.81
N TYR A 15 -11.89 -16.21 -4.27
CA TYR A 15 -11.12 -17.35 -3.78
C TYR A 15 -11.76 -17.95 -2.52
N ALA A 16 -12.33 -17.12 -1.65
CA ALA A 16 -13.06 -17.58 -0.46
C ALA A 16 -14.33 -18.34 -0.86
N GLU A 17 -15.11 -17.82 -1.81
CA GLU A 17 -16.33 -18.48 -2.32
C GLU A 17 -16.02 -19.87 -2.90
N LEU A 18 -14.95 -19.98 -3.69
CA LEU A 18 -14.50 -21.27 -4.24
C LEU A 18 -13.93 -22.21 -3.16
N MET A 19 -13.34 -21.66 -2.10
CA MET A 19 -12.83 -22.44 -0.97
C MET A 19 -13.93 -22.91 0.01
N ASP A 20 -15.09 -22.25 0.02
CA ASP A 20 -16.21 -22.62 0.91
C ASP A 20 -16.96 -23.88 0.45
N VAL A 21 -16.85 -24.26 -0.84
CA VAL A 21 -17.35 -25.55 -1.34
C VAL A 21 -16.42 -26.74 -1.05
N LEU A 22 -15.25 -26.47 -0.47
CA LEU A 22 -14.24 -27.46 -0.12
C LEU A 22 -14.33 -27.87 1.35
N ASN A 23 -14.01 -29.13 1.63
CA ASN A 23 -13.72 -29.54 3.01
C ASN A 23 -12.38 -28.93 3.47
N ASP A 24 -12.07 -29.04 4.76
CA ASP A 24 -10.87 -28.42 5.32
C ASP A 24 -9.57 -28.95 4.68
N GLU A 25 -9.49 -30.24 4.36
CA GLU A 25 -8.28 -30.81 3.76
C GLU A 25 -8.09 -30.36 2.30
N GLU A 26 -9.16 -30.42 1.50
CA GLU A 26 -9.20 -29.91 0.13
C GLU A 26 -8.81 -28.42 0.07
N ARG A 27 -9.33 -27.62 1.01
CA ARG A 27 -9.04 -26.19 1.11
C ARG A 27 -7.58 -25.93 1.43
N GLY A 28 -6.97 -26.74 2.30
CA GLY A 28 -5.54 -26.68 2.60
C GLY A 28 -4.67 -26.94 1.38
N LYS A 29 -4.99 -28.00 0.62
CA LYS A 29 -4.29 -28.34 -0.62
C LYS A 29 -4.36 -27.21 -1.65
N LEU A 30 -5.55 -26.65 -1.86
CA LEU A 30 -5.72 -25.51 -2.78
C LEU A 30 -4.95 -24.27 -2.31
N LEU A 31 -5.01 -23.95 -1.02
CA LEU A 31 -4.26 -22.84 -0.44
C LEU A 31 -2.75 -23.02 -0.63
N ARG A 32 -2.22 -24.22 -0.36
CA ARG A 32 -0.81 -24.54 -0.51
C ARG A 32 -0.37 -24.35 -1.96
N ARG A 33 -1.14 -24.88 -2.93
CA ARG A 33 -0.93 -24.66 -4.36
C ARG A 33 -0.87 -23.16 -4.72
N MET A 34 -1.83 -22.36 -4.24
CA MET A 34 -1.83 -20.91 -4.48
C MET A 34 -0.58 -20.23 -3.91
N CYS A 35 -0.16 -20.60 -2.69
CA CYS A 35 0.98 -19.97 -2.05
C CYS A 35 2.31 -20.38 -2.71
N GLU A 36 2.48 -21.64 -3.09
CA GLU A 36 3.63 -22.12 -3.83
C GLU A 36 3.76 -21.38 -5.17
N TYR A 37 2.65 -21.25 -5.91
CA TYR A 37 2.58 -20.50 -7.16
C TYR A 37 3.03 -19.04 -6.99
N MET A 38 2.59 -18.39 -5.90
CA MET A 38 2.87 -16.98 -5.65
C MET A 38 4.24 -16.70 -5.03
N PHE A 39 4.75 -17.55 -4.14
CA PHE A 39 5.91 -17.21 -3.28
C PHE A 39 7.17 -18.01 -3.52
N VAL A 40 7.08 -19.24 -4.01
CA VAL A 40 8.23 -20.15 -4.13
C VAL A 40 8.82 -20.09 -5.53
N GLY A 41 7.96 -20.07 -6.56
CA GLY A 41 8.39 -20.16 -7.96
C GLY A 41 8.94 -21.57 -8.29
N GLY A 42 8.76 -22.02 -9.53
CA GLY A 42 9.18 -23.36 -9.96
C GLY A 42 8.08 -24.42 -9.84
N GLU A 43 8.50 -25.65 -9.53
CA GLU A 43 7.63 -26.83 -9.45
C GLU A 43 6.70 -26.72 -8.23
N GLN A 44 5.42 -26.94 -8.47
CA GLN A 44 4.36 -26.79 -7.49
C GLN A 44 3.73 -28.15 -7.27
N THR A 45 3.24 -28.40 -6.06
CA THR A 45 2.54 -29.64 -5.73
C THR A 45 1.40 -29.84 -6.73
N GLU A 46 1.42 -30.97 -7.45
CA GLU A 46 0.37 -31.27 -8.43
C GLU A 46 -0.95 -31.55 -7.72
N LEU A 47 -2.02 -30.95 -8.25
CA LEU A 47 -3.37 -31.28 -7.86
C LEU A 47 -3.79 -32.52 -8.66
N SER A 48 -4.03 -33.64 -7.97
CA SER A 48 -4.51 -34.88 -8.60
C SER A 48 -6.05 -34.97 -8.65
N ASP A 49 -6.73 -34.19 -7.81
CA ASP A 49 -8.19 -34.19 -7.69
C ASP A 49 -8.83 -33.30 -8.78
N LYS A 50 -9.78 -33.87 -9.54
CA LYS A 50 -10.47 -33.17 -10.64
C LYS A 50 -11.20 -31.89 -10.21
N LYS A 51 -11.80 -31.88 -9.01
CA LYS A 51 -12.49 -30.71 -8.44
C LYS A 51 -11.47 -29.62 -8.13
N LEU A 52 -10.34 -29.97 -7.51
CA LEU A 52 -9.27 -29.00 -7.23
C LEU A 52 -8.63 -28.44 -8.50
N ILE A 53 -8.39 -29.29 -9.52
CA ILE A 53 -7.89 -28.85 -10.83
C ILE A 53 -8.86 -27.87 -11.48
N PHE A 54 -10.16 -28.17 -11.46
CA PHE A 54 -11.19 -27.28 -12.01
C PHE A 54 -11.21 -25.93 -11.29
N LEU A 55 -11.19 -25.90 -9.95
CA LEU A 55 -11.17 -24.65 -9.19
C LEU A 55 -9.89 -23.85 -9.44
N TRP A 56 -8.74 -24.52 -9.51
CA TRP A 56 -7.45 -23.90 -9.83
C TRP A 56 -7.49 -23.17 -11.18
N GLY A 57 -7.99 -23.84 -12.22
CA GLY A 57 -8.11 -23.24 -13.56
C GLY A 57 -9.02 -22.00 -13.64
N ASN A 58 -9.87 -21.76 -12.63
CA ASN A 58 -10.71 -20.55 -12.56
C ASN A 58 -10.05 -19.38 -11.81
N ILE A 59 -8.93 -19.61 -11.12
CA ILE A 59 -8.26 -18.58 -10.30
C ILE A 59 -6.82 -18.28 -10.72
N GLU A 60 -6.20 -19.18 -11.47
CA GLU A 60 -4.79 -19.05 -11.87
C GLU A 60 -4.49 -17.72 -12.58
N ASP A 61 -5.35 -17.29 -13.51
CA ASP A 61 -5.16 -16.05 -14.25
C ASP A 61 -5.13 -14.81 -13.35
N TYR A 62 -5.93 -14.79 -12.28
CA TYR A 62 -5.95 -13.69 -11.32
C TYR A 62 -4.66 -13.65 -10.50
N LEU A 63 -4.13 -14.81 -10.12
CA LEU A 63 -2.84 -14.92 -9.44
C LEU A 63 -1.68 -14.54 -10.36
N ASN A 64 -1.73 -14.95 -11.63
CA ASN A 64 -0.72 -14.59 -12.63
C ASN A 64 -0.66 -13.08 -12.86
N ALA A 65 -1.82 -12.42 -12.99
CA ALA A 65 -1.89 -10.97 -13.15
C ALA A 65 -1.24 -10.22 -11.98
N ASP A 66 -1.48 -10.68 -10.74
CA ASP A 66 -0.82 -10.14 -9.54
C ASP A 66 0.70 -10.35 -9.57
N LYS A 67 1.14 -11.54 -10.04
CA LYS A 67 2.55 -11.91 -10.14
C LYS A 67 3.30 -11.06 -11.17
N GLU A 68 2.72 -10.87 -12.35
CA GLU A 68 3.28 -10.03 -13.42
C GLU A 68 3.37 -8.55 -13.04
N ALA A 69 2.33 -8.03 -12.36
CA ALA A 69 2.33 -6.66 -11.87
C ALA A 69 3.50 -6.41 -10.88
N GLN A 70 3.73 -7.34 -9.93
CA GLN A 70 4.82 -7.22 -8.98
C GLN A 70 6.20 -7.42 -9.63
N ALA A 71 6.31 -8.36 -10.57
CA ALA A 71 7.56 -8.59 -11.31
C ALA A 71 7.97 -7.38 -12.14
N SER A 72 7.01 -6.64 -12.70
CA SER A 72 7.24 -5.40 -13.45
C SER A 72 7.48 -4.16 -12.56
N GLY A 73 7.56 -4.33 -11.24
CA GLY A 73 7.75 -3.24 -10.27
C GLY A 73 6.52 -2.35 -10.11
N LYS A 74 5.38 -2.71 -10.71
CA LYS A 74 4.13 -1.97 -10.58
C LYS A 74 3.43 -2.36 -9.29
N SER A 75 2.71 -1.40 -8.71
CA SER A 75 1.77 -1.72 -7.63
C SER A 75 0.65 -2.57 -8.20
N VAL A 76 0.35 -3.71 -7.58
CA VAL A 76 -0.88 -4.45 -7.84
C VAL A 76 -2.06 -3.53 -7.53
N ARG A 77 -2.77 -3.09 -8.57
CA ARG A 77 -4.05 -2.40 -8.40
C ARG A 77 -5.11 -3.47 -8.27
N ALA A 78 -5.43 -3.82 -7.03
CA ALA A 78 -6.54 -4.69 -6.74
C ALA A 78 -7.82 -4.16 -7.42
N ASN A 79 -8.63 -5.07 -7.95
CA ASN A 79 -9.92 -4.72 -8.53
C ASN A 79 -10.78 -4.02 -7.46
N ARG A 80 -11.09 -2.74 -7.68
CA ARG A 80 -11.83 -1.91 -6.71
C ARG A 80 -13.26 -2.39 -6.48
N ASN A 81 -13.81 -3.18 -7.41
CA ASN A 81 -15.18 -3.68 -7.35
C ASN A 81 -15.29 -5.03 -6.62
N MET A 82 -14.17 -5.70 -6.32
CA MET A 82 -14.16 -6.99 -5.62
C MET A 82 -13.67 -6.79 -4.20
N ARG A 83 -14.35 -7.39 -3.21
CA ARG A 83 -13.81 -7.40 -1.85
C ARG A 83 -12.53 -8.23 -1.83
N HIS A 84 -11.53 -7.72 -1.12
CA HIS A 84 -10.22 -8.37 -1.07
C HIS A 84 -9.45 -7.95 0.19
N PHE A 85 -8.39 -8.69 0.48
CA PHE A 85 -7.39 -8.31 1.47
C PHE A 85 -5.99 -8.69 1.01
N THR A 86 -4.97 -8.12 1.64
CA THR A 86 -3.58 -8.49 1.38
C THR A 86 -3.23 -9.78 2.09
N PHE A 87 -2.87 -10.81 1.32
CA PHE A 87 -2.31 -12.05 1.83
C PHE A 87 -0.78 -11.94 1.87
N TYR A 88 -0.20 -12.14 3.04
CA TYR A 88 1.24 -11.93 3.25
C TYR A 88 2.01 -13.25 3.19
N ARG A 89 3.28 -13.19 2.79
CA ARG A 89 4.16 -14.38 2.76
C ARG A 89 4.24 -15.09 4.12
N ASN A 90 4.24 -14.35 5.23
CA ASN A 90 4.25 -14.97 6.55
C ASN A 90 2.96 -15.71 6.91
N PHE A 91 1.88 -15.56 6.14
CA PHE A 91 0.71 -16.43 6.27
C PHE A 91 0.96 -17.77 5.61
N TYR A 92 1.73 -17.80 4.51
CA TYR A 92 2.20 -19.04 3.91
C TYR A 92 3.24 -19.75 4.78
N GLU A 93 4.16 -19.02 5.41
CA GLU A 93 5.11 -19.61 6.38
C GLU A 93 4.38 -20.37 7.50
N ALA A 94 3.17 -19.94 7.91
CA ALA A 94 2.34 -20.69 8.85
C ALA A 94 1.70 -21.94 8.21
N VAL A 95 1.28 -21.86 6.94
CA VAL A 95 0.76 -23.00 6.17
C VAL A 95 1.82 -24.10 6.03
N GLU A 96 3.09 -23.74 5.88
CA GLU A 96 4.20 -24.69 5.84
C GLU A 96 4.37 -25.49 7.14
N LEU A 97 3.89 -24.95 8.26
CA LEU A 97 3.95 -25.57 9.59
C LEU A 97 2.69 -26.36 9.97
N MET A 98 1.75 -26.53 9.04
CA MET A 98 0.46 -27.17 9.28
C MET A 98 0.17 -28.27 8.26
N GLU A 99 -0.56 -29.29 8.71
CA GLU A 99 -1.19 -30.27 7.81
C GLU A 99 -2.26 -29.59 6.94
N ASP A 100 -2.61 -30.18 5.80
CA ASP A 100 -3.58 -29.59 4.87
C ASP A 100 -4.93 -29.29 5.55
N LYS A 101 -5.45 -30.21 6.36
CA LYS A 101 -6.70 -29.97 7.11
C LYS A 101 -6.59 -28.75 8.05
N GLN A 102 -5.48 -28.61 8.74
CA GLN A 102 -5.21 -27.48 9.64
C GLN A 102 -5.06 -26.17 8.84
N ALA A 103 -4.35 -26.20 7.71
CA ALA A 103 -4.20 -25.07 6.80
C ALA A 103 -5.55 -24.61 6.24
N GLY A 104 -6.46 -25.55 5.93
CA GLY A 104 -7.83 -25.24 5.51
C GLY A 104 -8.68 -24.57 6.59
N GLN A 105 -8.56 -25.01 7.84
CA GLN A 105 -9.21 -24.35 8.98
C GLN A 105 -8.65 -22.95 9.20
N TYR A 106 -7.33 -22.81 9.14
CA TYR A 106 -6.62 -21.55 9.25
C TYR A 106 -7.09 -20.53 8.22
N ILE A 107 -7.06 -20.87 6.92
CA ILE A 107 -7.44 -19.91 5.87
C ILE A 107 -8.91 -19.53 5.94
N LYS A 108 -9.78 -20.48 6.30
CA LYS A 108 -11.21 -20.19 6.52
C LYS A 108 -11.42 -19.16 7.61
N ALA A 109 -10.70 -19.27 8.73
CA ALA A 109 -10.74 -18.26 9.77
C ALA A 109 -10.17 -16.90 9.29
N VAL A 110 -9.07 -16.92 8.53
CA VAL A 110 -8.42 -15.72 7.99
C VAL A 110 -9.34 -14.95 7.04
N TYR A 111 -9.89 -15.57 5.99
CA TYR A 111 -10.73 -14.83 5.04
C TYR A 111 -12.07 -14.40 5.64
N ASN A 112 -12.66 -15.18 6.56
CA ASN A 112 -13.89 -14.77 7.25
C ASN A 112 -13.66 -13.53 8.11
N TYR A 113 -12.54 -13.46 8.83
CA TYR A 113 -12.19 -12.25 9.57
C TYR A 113 -11.87 -11.08 8.62
N ALA A 114 -11.08 -11.33 7.58
CA ALA A 114 -10.63 -10.29 6.67
C ALA A 114 -11.78 -9.64 5.89
N LEU A 115 -12.67 -10.46 5.32
CA LEU A 115 -13.76 -10.03 4.43
C LEU A 115 -15.06 -9.71 5.17
N ASN A 116 -15.38 -10.46 6.23
CA ASN A 116 -16.69 -10.40 6.90
C ASN A 116 -16.62 -9.95 8.37
N ASN A 117 -15.43 -9.69 8.91
CA ASN A 117 -15.22 -9.43 10.35
C ASN A 117 -15.77 -10.56 11.26
N ALA A 118 -15.90 -11.77 10.73
CA ALA A 118 -16.39 -12.92 11.48
C ALA A 118 -15.23 -13.65 12.16
N GLU A 119 -15.38 -13.94 13.45
CA GLU A 119 -14.41 -14.72 14.23
C GLU A 119 -14.80 -16.21 14.23
N PRO A 120 -13.81 -17.13 14.18
CA PRO A 120 -14.08 -18.56 14.26
C PRO A 120 -14.59 -18.94 15.66
N SER A 121 -15.57 -19.84 15.73
CA SER A 121 -16.22 -20.24 16.99
C SER A 121 -15.36 -21.13 17.89
N LYS A 122 -14.40 -21.89 17.32
CA LYS A 122 -13.34 -22.62 18.04
C LYS A 122 -12.27 -23.10 17.05
N LEU A 123 -11.01 -22.75 17.29
CA LEU A 123 -9.83 -23.32 16.62
C LEU A 123 -9.01 -24.08 17.66
N VAL A 124 -8.33 -25.13 17.24
CA VAL A 124 -7.46 -25.95 18.10
C VAL A 124 -5.99 -25.67 17.74
N SER A 125 -5.10 -25.78 18.73
CA SER A 125 -3.66 -25.67 18.51
C SER A 125 -3.15 -26.69 17.47
N PRO A 126 -2.27 -26.27 16.53
CA PRO A 126 -1.59 -24.97 16.45
C PRO A 126 -2.34 -23.90 15.63
N VAL A 127 -3.52 -24.20 15.09
CA VAL A 127 -4.26 -23.33 14.16
C VAL A 127 -4.67 -22.01 14.82
N ASP A 128 -5.05 -22.05 16.10
CA ASP A 128 -5.45 -20.89 16.89
C ASP A 128 -4.31 -19.86 17.07
N LEU A 129 -3.08 -20.34 17.33
CA LEU A 129 -1.88 -19.53 17.46
C LEU A 129 -1.58 -18.80 16.17
N TYR A 130 -1.50 -19.52 15.04
CA TYR A 130 -1.21 -18.93 13.75
C TYR A 130 -2.30 -17.96 13.30
N TYR A 131 -3.58 -18.32 13.51
CA TYR A 131 -4.70 -17.42 13.25
C TYR A 131 -4.60 -16.13 14.07
N THR A 132 -4.24 -16.21 15.36
CA THR A 132 -4.08 -15.03 16.22
C THR A 132 -3.03 -14.06 15.67
N LEU A 133 -1.89 -14.59 15.19
CA LEU A 133 -0.84 -13.78 14.56
C LEU A 133 -1.33 -13.13 13.25
N ALA A 134 -2.02 -13.87 12.40
CA ALA A 134 -2.60 -13.36 11.15
C ALA A 134 -3.65 -12.27 11.42
N LYS A 135 -4.56 -12.51 12.36
CA LYS A 135 -5.61 -11.57 12.80
C LYS A 135 -5.02 -10.24 13.26
N ARG A 136 -3.96 -10.26 14.08
CA ARG A 136 -3.27 -9.04 14.53
C ARG A 136 -2.73 -8.23 13.36
N LYS A 137 -2.10 -8.89 12.38
CA LYS A 137 -1.56 -8.23 11.17
C LYS A 137 -2.68 -7.61 10.32
N LEU A 138 -3.78 -8.33 10.15
CA LEU A 138 -4.95 -7.83 9.42
C LEU A 138 -5.66 -6.68 10.15
N ALA A 139 -5.75 -6.73 11.47
CA ALA A 139 -6.32 -5.64 12.28
C ALA A 139 -5.53 -4.34 12.08
N LEU A 140 -4.19 -4.40 12.12
CA LEU A 140 -3.33 -3.26 11.84
C LEU A 140 -3.53 -2.72 10.40
N SER A 141 -3.68 -3.61 9.42
CA SER A 141 -3.97 -3.21 8.04
C SER A 141 -5.30 -2.46 7.92
N LYS A 142 -6.35 -2.92 8.60
CA LYS A 142 -7.67 -2.24 8.65
C LYS A 142 -7.56 -0.85 9.28
N VAL A 143 -6.81 -0.70 10.38
CA VAL A 143 -6.57 0.61 11.01
C VAL A 143 -5.87 1.56 10.03
N ARG A 144 -4.79 1.11 9.37
CA ARG A 144 -4.07 1.90 8.36
C ARG A 144 -4.96 2.29 7.19
N SER A 145 -5.80 1.38 6.71
CA SER A 145 -6.77 1.66 5.64
C SER A 145 -7.79 2.72 6.06
N SER A 146 -8.33 2.64 7.28
CA SER A 146 -9.25 3.64 7.83
C SER A 146 -8.61 5.01 7.94
N ILE A 147 -7.38 5.10 8.46
CA ILE A 147 -6.61 6.35 8.54
C ILE A 147 -6.36 6.90 7.14
N GLY A 148 -5.94 6.06 6.19
CA GLY A 148 -5.72 6.46 4.80
C GLY A 148 -6.98 7.00 4.13
N LYS A 149 -8.14 6.38 4.37
CA LYS A 149 -9.44 6.88 3.89
C LYS A 149 -9.79 8.24 4.49
N LYS A 150 -9.59 8.42 5.80
CA LYS A 150 -9.80 9.72 6.47
C LYS A 150 -8.91 10.81 5.89
N GLY A 151 -7.62 10.52 5.69
CA GLY A 151 -6.67 11.46 5.08
C GLY A 151 -6.99 11.78 3.61
N GLY A 152 -7.42 10.77 2.85
CA GLY A 152 -7.84 10.94 1.44
C GLY A 152 -9.13 11.73 1.26
N ASN A 153 -10.07 11.60 2.19
CA ASN A 153 -11.35 12.32 2.19
C ASN A 153 -11.29 13.70 2.87
N THR A 154 -10.18 14.03 3.52
CA THR A 154 -10.01 15.37 4.12
C THR A 154 -9.92 16.39 2.99
N GLN A 155 -10.86 17.32 2.95
CA GLN A 155 -10.87 18.40 1.97
C GLN A 155 -9.58 19.20 2.13
N ARG A 156 -8.70 19.09 1.14
CA ARG A 156 -7.44 19.82 1.13
C ARG A 156 -7.75 21.28 0.81
N LEU A 157 -7.86 22.11 1.84
CA LEU A 157 -8.05 23.55 1.68
C LEU A 157 -6.70 24.18 1.33
N PRO A 158 -6.51 24.70 0.10
CA PRO A 158 -5.30 25.42 -0.25
C PRO A 158 -5.18 26.67 0.64
N VAL A 159 -3.96 26.99 1.05
CA VAL A 159 -3.69 28.20 1.83
C VAL A 159 -3.76 29.41 0.89
N THR A 160 -4.41 30.48 1.33
CA THR A 160 -4.43 31.73 0.54
C THR A 160 -3.14 32.52 0.73
N VAL A 161 -2.80 33.37 -0.24
CA VAL A 161 -1.60 34.22 -0.18
C VAL A 161 -1.60 35.11 1.06
N GLU A 162 -2.77 35.62 1.47
CA GLU A 162 -2.88 36.47 2.66
C GLU A 162 -2.56 35.71 3.95
N GLN A 163 -2.93 34.43 4.02
CA GLN A 163 -2.63 33.58 5.18
C GLN A 163 -1.12 33.34 5.31
N VAL A 164 -0.41 33.09 4.21
CA VAL A 164 1.05 32.90 4.21
C VAL A 164 1.77 34.20 4.61
N ASN A 165 1.36 35.33 4.04
CA ASN A 165 1.97 36.63 4.33
C ASN A 165 1.78 37.05 5.81
N ALA A 166 0.71 36.62 6.48
CA ALA A 166 0.46 36.91 7.89
C ALA A 166 1.48 36.27 8.86
N ILE A 167 2.17 35.20 8.45
CA ILE A 167 3.14 34.46 9.29
C ILE A 167 4.60 34.79 8.88
N GLN A 168 4.81 35.55 7.81
CA GLN A 168 6.17 35.96 7.43
C GLN A 168 6.78 36.92 8.47
N PRO A 169 8.05 36.72 8.87
CA PRO A 169 8.74 37.65 9.76
C PRO A 169 8.84 39.03 9.11
N ARG A 170 8.41 40.08 9.81
CA ARG A 170 8.57 41.48 9.35
C ARG A 170 10.06 41.80 9.29
N GLY A 171 10.61 42.02 8.09
CA GLY A 171 11.99 42.48 7.90
C GLY A 171 12.78 41.81 6.78
N LEU A 172 12.26 40.77 6.12
CA LEU A 172 12.82 40.22 4.89
C LEU A 172 12.04 40.78 3.68
N SER A 173 12.71 41.47 2.77
CA SER A 173 12.13 41.93 1.49
C SER A 173 13.12 41.60 0.37
N SER A 174 12.69 40.92 -0.69
CA SER A 174 12.32 41.68 -1.89
C SER A 174 11.23 41.05 -2.78
N ILE A 175 10.90 39.77 -2.65
CA ILE A 175 9.71 39.17 -3.27
C ILE A 175 9.03 38.22 -2.28
N GLY A 176 7.72 38.38 -2.05
CA GLY A 176 6.95 37.42 -1.24
C GLY A 176 6.63 36.15 -2.04
N ILE A 177 5.87 35.22 -1.44
CA ILE A 177 5.36 34.01 -2.14
C ILE A 177 4.64 34.36 -3.46
N GLU A 178 3.92 35.48 -3.49
CA GLU A 178 3.24 35.97 -4.69
C GLU A 178 4.24 36.34 -5.81
N GLY A 179 5.34 37.02 -5.45
CA GLY A 179 6.40 37.36 -6.39
C GLY A 179 7.10 36.11 -6.93
N PHE A 180 7.42 35.16 -6.05
CA PHE A 180 8.00 33.87 -6.42
C PHE A 180 7.10 33.09 -7.38
N LEU A 181 5.79 32.97 -7.11
CA LEU A 181 4.86 32.24 -8.00
C LEU A 181 4.65 32.96 -9.34
N LYS A 182 4.76 34.29 -9.35
CA LYS A 182 4.71 35.08 -10.58
C LYS A 182 5.97 34.86 -11.45
N ASN A 183 7.14 34.79 -10.82
CA ASN A 183 8.41 34.54 -11.49
C ASN A 183 8.55 33.08 -11.94
N ASN A 184 7.88 32.14 -11.27
CA ASN A 184 7.89 30.71 -11.55
C ASN A 184 6.49 30.18 -11.90
N PRO A 185 5.91 30.55 -13.07
CA PRO A 185 4.55 30.18 -13.44
C PRO A 185 4.33 28.66 -13.60
N GLN A 186 5.40 27.88 -13.71
CA GLN A 186 5.37 26.42 -13.71
C GLN A 186 5.06 25.81 -12.34
N VAL A 187 5.30 26.56 -11.25
CA VAL A 187 5.12 26.12 -9.87
C VAL A 187 3.66 26.34 -9.45
N LYS A 188 3.00 25.25 -9.06
CA LYS A 188 1.65 25.28 -8.50
C LYS A 188 1.74 25.47 -6.99
N ASN A 189 0.93 26.40 -6.48
CA ASN A 189 0.70 26.51 -5.05
C ASN A 189 -0.15 25.33 -4.55
N ASP A 190 0.53 24.26 -4.16
CA ASP A 190 -0.04 23.06 -3.56
C ASP A 190 0.23 22.97 -2.06
N ILE A 191 0.45 24.11 -1.41
CA ILE A 191 0.53 24.21 0.06
C ILE A 191 -0.88 24.24 0.64
N TYR A 192 -1.14 23.27 1.51
CA TYR A 192 -2.38 23.14 2.27
C TYR A 192 -2.16 23.53 3.73
N LYS A 193 -3.23 23.85 4.46
CA LYS A 193 -3.16 24.27 5.87
C LYS A 193 -2.28 23.35 6.75
N SER A 194 -2.31 22.04 6.50
CA SER A 194 -1.50 21.05 7.22
C SER A 194 0.02 21.27 7.07
N SER A 195 0.44 21.90 5.99
CA SER A 195 1.84 22.12 5.61
C SER A 195 2.22 23.60 5.60
N MET A 196 1.38 24.46 6.18
CA MET A 196 1.58 25.91 6.20
C MET A 196 2.88 26.31 6.92
N HIS A 197 3.27 25.54 7.93
CA HIS A 197 4.54 25.73 8.66
C HIS A 197 5.78 25.71 7.74
N LEU A 198 5.71 25.06 6.57
CA LEU A 198 6.81 25.07 5.59
C LEU A 198 7.07 26.43 4.96
N THR A 199 6.13 27.37 5.09
CA THR A 199 6.27 28.74 4.58
C THR A 199 6.89 29.70 5.60
N GLU A 200 7.09 29.24 6.84
CA GLU A 200 7.63 30.04 7.92
C GLU A 200 9.15 30.23 7.77
N GLY A 201 9.62 31.47 7.85
CA GLY A 201 11.06 31.79 7.79
C GLY A 201 11.71 31.57 6.43
N ILE A 202 10.93 31.40 5.36
CA ILE A 202 11.45 31.25 4.00
C ILE A 202 11.91 32.60 3.46
N ASP A 203 13.15 32.66 2.99
CA ASP A 203 13.65 33.74 2.15
C ASP A 203 13.27 33.43 0.69
N TRP A 204 12.16 34.01 0.28
CA TRP A 204 11.58 33.82 -1.05
C TRP A 204 12.43 34.43 -2.16
N THR A 205 13.26 35.44 -1.85
CA THR A 205 14.20 36.03 -2.80
C THR A 205 15.33 35.05 -3.09
N ALA A 206 15.98 34.55 -2.03
CA ALA A 206 17.06 33.56 -2.19
C ALA A 206 16.55 32.29 -2.88
N LEU A 207 15.32 31.87 -2.58
CA LEU A 207 14.70 30.72 -3.23
C LEU A 207 14.47 30.94 -4.73
N ASP A 208 14.00 32.13 -5.15
CA ASP A 208 13.76 32.46 -6.56
C ASP A 208 15.05 32.46 -7.39
N GLU A 209 16.11 33.04 -6.82
CA GLU A 209 17.44 33.12 -7.46
C GLU A 209 18.05 31.71 -7.64
N GLU A 210 18.02 30.90 -6.58
CA GLU A 210 18.73 29.61 -6.55
C GLU A 210 17.92 28.46 -7.18
N LEU A 211 16.59 28.56 -7.29
CA LEU A 211 15.77 27.48 -7.84
C LEU A 211 16.18 27.11 -9.27
N SER A 212 16.48 28.12 -10.09
CA SER A 212 16.83 27.97 -11.51
C SER A 212 18.13 27.17 -11.74
N VAL A 213 19.08 27.25 -10.80
CA VAL A 213 20.38 26.57 -10.86
C VAL A 213 20.40 25.26 -10.06
N SER A 214 19.38 25.01 -9.26
CA SER A 214 19.23 23.79 -8.47
C SER A 214 18.78 22.59 -9.32
N LYS A 215 18.93 21.38 -8.76
CA LYS A 215 18.34 20.14 -9.29
C LYS A 215 16.80 20.13 -9.30
N TYR A 216 16.16 21.17 -8.76
CA TYR A 216 14.70 21.31 -8.65
C TYR A 216 14.12 22.34 -9.62
N CYS A 217 14.89 22.87 -10.58
CA CYS A 217 14.45 23.91 -11.52
C CYS A 217 13.17 23.57 -12.30
N ASP A 218 12.96 22.28 -12.63
CA ASP A 218 11.76 21.79 -13.33
C ASP A 218 10.61 21.38 -12.39
N CYS A 219 10.76 21.58 -11.08
CA CYS A 219 9.75 21.17 -10.09
C CYS A 219 8.49 22.03 -10.22
N LYS A 220 7.32 21.39 -10.24
CA LYS A 220 6.01 22.04 -10.39
C LYS A 220 5.24 22.17 -9.07
N SER A 221 5.80 21.66 -7.98
CA SER A 221 5.13 21.55 -6.68
C SER A 221 5.83 22.48 -5.69
N LEU A 222 5.11 23.50 -5.20
CA LEU A 222 5.63 24.38 -4.17
C LEU A 222 5.95 23.60 -2.89
N TYR A 223 5.14 22.60 -2.54
CA TYR A 223 5.39 21.71 -1.41
C TYR A 223 6.75 21.00 -1.51
N GLN A 224 7.08 20.44 -2.68
CA GLN A 224 8.38 19.78 -2.88
C GLN A 224 9.53 20.78 -2.81
N ILE A 225 9.38 21.95 -3.43
CA ILE A 225 10.38 23.02 -3.39
C ILE A 225 10.66 23.44 -1.94
N LEU A 226 9.62 23.71 -1.13
CA LEU A 226 9.80 24.12 0.26
C LEU A 226 10.35 23.00 1.16
N THR A 227 9.99 21.74 0.89
CA THR A 227 10.55 20.59 1.63
C THR A 227 12.06 20.47 1.41
N HIS A 228 12.56 20.90 0.25
CA HIS A 228 13.97 20.90 -0.10
C HIS A 228 14.60 22.31 -0.07
N TYR A 229 13.95 23.27 0.59
CA TYR A 229 14.41 24.66 0.66
C TYR A 229 15.89 24.77 1.05
N THR A 230 16.30 24.06 2.10
CA THR A 230 17.71 24.07 2.54
C THR A 230 18.66 23.46 1.53
N GLU A 231 18.22 22.52 0.69
CA GLU A 231 19.09 21.97 -0.37
C GLU A 231 19.22 22.92 -1.55
N ILE A 232 18.20 23.74 -1.80
CA ILE A 232 18.17 24.72 -2.89
C ILE A 232 19.04 25.93 -2.52
N VAL A 233 18.88 26.48 -1.31
CA VAL A 233 19.52 27.75 -0.91
C VAL A 233 20.92 27.58 -0.29
N ARG A 234 21.39 26.34 -0.05
CA ARG A 234 22.70 26.06 0.59
C ARG A 234 23.94 26.33 -0.27
N HIS A 235 23.84 27.05 -1.38
CA HIS A 235 25.02 27.47 -2.14
C HIS A 235 25.73 28.71 -1.59
N ASN A 236 25.25 29.34 -0.49
CA ASN A 236 25.83 30.56 0.06
C ASN A 236 26.15 30.53 1.58
N TRP A 237 26.81 29.48 2.07
CA TRP A 237 27.61 29.54 3.33
C TRP A 237 28.90 28.73 3.20
#